data_AF-A0A165PC39-F1
#
_entry.id   AF-A0A165PC39-F1
#
_cell.length_a   1.000
_cell.length_b   1.000
_cell.length_c   1.000
_cell.angle_alpha   90.00
_cell.angle_beta   90.00
_cell.angle_gamma   90.00
#
_symmetry.space_group_name_H-M   'P 1'
#
loop_
_entity.id
_entity.type
_entity.pdbx_description
1 polymer ?
#
loop_
_entity_poly.entity_id
_entity_poly.type
_entity_poly.pdbx_seq_one_letter_code
_entity_poly.pdbx_strand_id
1 'polypeptide(L)'
;LHNFSTEPTVDTMSFYVTFMSHHVSPRTAESYLSGICNQLESYYPDVRKIRNAPIVARTLTGMKRLRGREVKRRRPISIEDIRRIVTDLAPSAAHDDKLFLAQVLTGFFALMRSGELVWPDSFAKQDERKLSWRHTVRVTDNLYEFLLPGHKADRFYEGSRIVVQRLDATEDPYSPFTKYLAARDTRFRFKPELWLREDGSVPTYSWFRKRLASFFPDDDFIGGQSLRAGGATRLAELGASDDRIQ
;
A
#
# COMPACT_ATOMS: atom_id res chain seq x y z
N LEU A 1 0.83 -21.71 33.40
CA LEU A 1 0.28 -20.50 32.76
C LEU A 1 -1.16 -20.33 33.22
N HIS A 2 -1.42 -19.38 34.14
CA HIS A 2 -2.68 -18.83 34.70
C HIS A 2 -4.01 -19.63 34.86
N ASN A 3 -4.14 -20.90 34.44
CA ASN A 3 -5.34 -21.74 34.61
C ASN A 3 -6.67 -21.12 34.14
N PHE A 4 -6.63 -20.25 33.13
CA PHE A 4 -7.84 -19.71 32.51
C PHE A 4 -8.52 -20.75 31.61
N SER A 5 -9.85 -20.69 31.54
CA SER A 5 -10.63 -21.45 30.56
C SER A 5 -10.21 -21.06 29.14
N THR A 6 -10.27 -22.02 28.22
CA THR A 6 -10.08 -21.77 26.78
C THR A 6 -11.29 -21.08 26.15
N GLU A 7 -12.45 -21.15 26.81
CA GLU A 7 -13.65 -20.42 26.40
C GLU A 7 -13.48 -18.91 26.66
N PRO A 8 -13.63 -18.06 25.64
CA PRO A 8 -13.58 -16.62 25.83
C PRO A 8 -14.68 -16.17 26.78
N THR A 9 -14.32 -15.32 27.74
CA THR A 9 -15.28 -14.66 28.61
C THR A 9 -15.04 -13.17 28.55
N VAL A 10 -16.02 -12.44 29.07
CA VAL A 10 -15.96 -11.00 29.17
C VAL A 10 -14.74 -10.55 29.99
N ASP A 11 -14.42 -11.29 31.06
CA ASP A 11 -13.26 -11.02 31.90
C ASP A 11 -11.94 -11.38 31.22
N THR A 12 -11.84 -12.54 30.56
CA THR A 12 -10.57 -12.93 29.89
C THR A 12 -10.22 -11.98 28.75
N MET A 13 -11.21 -11.47 28.01
CA MET A 13 -10.98 -10.42 27.01
C MET A 13 -10.58 -9.08 27.65
N SER A 14 -11.19 -8.69 28.77
CA SER A 14 -10.83 -7.47 29.50
C SER A 14 -9.40 -7.56 30.05
N PHE A 15 -9.03 -8.68 30.66
CA PHE A 15 -7.67 -8.94 31.15
C PHE A 15 -6.66 -8.93 30.01
N TYR A 16 -7.00 -9.52 28.86
CA TYR A 16 -6.16 -9.44 27.67
C TYR A 16 -5.90 -7.99 27.25
N VAL A 17 -6.94 -7.14 27.17
CA VAL A 17 -6.78 -5.72 26.83
C VAL A 17 -5.88 -5.01 27.86
N THR A 18 -6.11 -5.23 29.15
CA THR A 18 -5.29 -4.64 30.23
C THR A 18 -3.83 -5.08 30.11
N PHE A 19 -3.57 -6.37 29.91
CA PHE A 19 -2.23 -6.90 29.70
C PHE A 19 -1.57 -6.25 28.47
N MET A 20 -2.26 -6.26 27.32
CA MET A 20 -1.75 -5.66 26.08
C MET A 20 -1.51 -4.15 26.18
N SER A 21 -2.16 -3.45 27.11
CA SER A 21 -1.94 -2.01 27.35
C SER A 21 -0.50 -1.65 27.75
N HIS A 22 0.26 -2.62 28.26
CA HIS A 22 1.67 -2.45 28.61
C HIS A 22 2.62 -2.81 27.45
N HIS A 23 2.12 -3.46 26.40
CA HIS A 23 2.96 -4.04 25.34
C HIS A 23 2.74 -3.42 23.96
N VAL A 24 1.54 -2.94 23.66
CA VAL A 24 1.21 -2.43 22.32
C VAL A 24 0.34 -1.17 22.38
N SER A 25 0.19 -0.51 21.22
CA SER A 25 -0.70 0.64 21.10
C SER A 25 -2.18 0.23 21.25
N PRO A 26 -3.06 1.15 21.69
CA PRO A 26 -4.51 0.90 21.76
C PRO A 26 -5.11 0.35 20.46
N ARG A 27 -4.66 0.89 19.32
CA ARG A 27 -5.09 0.45 17.98
C ARG A 27 -4.68 -0.99 17.67
N THR A 28 -3.46 -1.35 18.06
CA THR A 28 -2.93 -2.71 17.87
C THR A 28 -3.71 -3.71 18.72
N ALA A 29 -3.96 -3.41 19.99
CA ALA A 29 -4.73 -4.28 20.88
C ALA A 29 -6.17 -4.49 20.37
N GLU A 30 -6.82 -3.43 19.90
CA GLU A 30 -8.16 -3.50 19.29
C GLU A 30 -8.17 -4.37 18.01
N SER A 31 -7.12 -4.26 17.18
CA SER A 31 -6.94 -5.10 16.00
C SER A 31 -6.73 -6.58 16.36
N TYR A 32 -5.92 -6.85 17.38
CA TYR A 32 -5.69 -8.22 17.86
C TYR A 32 -6.96 -8.82 18.43
N LEU A 33 -7.72 -8.08 19.24
CA LEU A 33 -8.99 -8.54 19.77
C LEU A 33 -9.99 -8.89 18.66
N SER A 34 -10.03 -8.08 17.60
CA SER A 34 -10.86 -8.36 16.41
C SER A 34 -10.38 -9.61 15.67
N GLY A 35 -9.06 -9.83 15.56
CA GLY A 35 -8.46 -11.03 14.99
C GLY A 35 -8.75 -12.30 15.80
N ILE A 36 -8.64 -12.22 17.13
CA ILE A 36 -9.01 -13.29 18.06
C ILE A 36 -10.48 -13.66 17.86
N CYS A 37 -11.39 -12.67 17.80
CA CYS A 37 -12.81 -12.95 17.57
C CYS A 37 -13.05 -13.64 16.23
N ASN A 38 -12.39 -13.18 15.16
CA ASN A 38 -12.54 -13.79 13.84
C ASN A 38 -12.09 -15.26 13.83
N GLN A 39 -10.95 -15.58 14.46
CA GLN A 39 -10.44 -16.95 14.53
C GLN A 39 -11.28 -17.87 15.43
N LEU A 40 -11.86 -17.33 16.50
CA LEU A 40 -12.59 -18.11 17.50
C LEU A 40 -14.08 -18.26 17.18
N GLU A 41 -14.64 -17.46 16.28
CA GLU A 41 -16.08 -17.42 16.00
C GLU A 41 -16.67 -18.77 15.55
N SER A 42 -15.90 -19.59 14.83
CA SER A 42 -16.34 -20.94 14.44
C SER A 42 -16.50 -21.91 15.60
N TYR A 43 -15.81 -21.67 16.72
CA TYR A 43 -15.81 -22.53 17.91
C TYR A 43 -16.65 -21.95 19.05
N TYR A 44 -16.71 -20.61 19.14
CA TYR A 44 -17.40 -19.87 20.18
C TYR A 44 -18.27 -18.78 19.52
N PRO A 45 -19.52 -19.10 19.12
CA PRO A 45 -20.38 -18.17 18.37
C PRO A 45 -20.65 -16.83 19.07
N ASP A 46 -20.63 -16.83 20.41
CA ASP A 46 -20.87 -15.63 21.21
C ASP A 46 -19.62 -14.74 21.41
N VAL A 47 -18.45 -15.12 20.87
CA VAL A 47 -17.19 -14.39 21.05
C VAL A 47 -17.29 -12.91 20.64
N ARG A 48 -18.10 -12.60 19.61
CA ARG A 48 -18.35 -11.21 19.19
C ARG A 48 -19.23 -10.46 20.18
N LYS A 49 -20.22 -11.12 20.79
CA LYS A 49 -21.04 -10.51 21.86
C LYS A 49 -20.16 -10.20 23.07
N ILE A 50 -19.29 -11.14 23.44
CA ILE A 50 -18.32 -10.99 24.53
C ILE A 50 -17.37 -9.82 24.28
N ARG A 51 -16.78 -9.72 23.08
CA ARG A 51 -15.93 -8.58 22.68
C ARG A 51 -16.63 -7.23 22.83
N ASN A 52 -17.90 -7.17 22.46
CA ASN A 52 -18.69 -5.94 22.49
C ASN A 52 -19.34 -5.70 23.87
N ALA A 53 -19.10 -6.56 24.87
CA ALA A 53 -19.64 -6.39 26.20
C ALA A 53 -19.16 -5.06 26.83
N PRO A 54 -20.00 -4.40 27.65
CA PRO A 54 -19.69 -3.07 28.17
C PRO A 54 -18.35 -2.94 28.88
N ILE A 55 -17.93 -3.95 29.65
CA ILE A 55 -16.65 -3.93 30.36
C ILE A 55 -15.46 -4.00 29.40
N VAL A 56 -15.48 -4.85 28.37
CA VAL A 56 -14.41 -4.91 27.36
C VAL A 56 -14.28 -3.58 26.62
N ALA A 57 -15.42 -3.00 26.21
CA ALA A 57 -15.45 -1.69 25.57
C ALA A 57 -14.92 -0.56 26.48
N ARG A 58 -15.27 -0.58 27.77
CA ARG A 58 -14.76 0.37 28.76
C ARG A 58 -13.26 0.18 29.02
N THR A 59 -12.76 -1.06 29.08
CA THR A 59 -11.32 -1.34 29.25
C THR A 59 -10.53 -0.84 28.04
N LEU A 60 -11.01 -1.07 26.81
CA LEU A 60 -10.42 -0.49 25.59
C LEU A 60 -10.44 1.03 25.62
N THR A 61 -11.53 1.64 26.10
CA THR A 61 -11.64 3.10 26.26
C THR A 61 -10.63 3.62 27.28
N GLY A 62 -10.47 2.92 28.41
CA GLY A 62 -9.45 3.21 29.42
C GLY A 62 -8.04 3.14 28.85
N MET A 63 -7.72 2.09 28.11
CA MET A 63 -6.45 1.95 27.39
C MET A 63 -6.22 3.09 26.40
N LYS A 64 -7.23 3.47 25.60
CA LYS A 64 -7.16 4.59 24.66
C LYS A 64 -6.88 5.93 25.37
N ARG A 65 -7.46 6.15 26.57
CA ARG A 65 -7.22 7.36 27.37
C ARG A 65 -5.82 7.38 28.01
N LEU A 66 -5.36 6.24 28.56
CA LEU A 66 -4.09 6.14 29.26
C LEU A 66 -2.87 6.06 28.34
N ARG A 67 -3.03 5.39 27.18
CA ARG A 67 -1.95 5.03 26.26
C ARG A 67 -2.21 5.53 24.83
N GLY A 68 -3.19 6.40 24.65
CA GLY A 68 -3.44 7.08 23.40
C GLY A 68 -2.17 7.78 22.94
N ARG A 69 -1.81 7.57 21.68
CA ARG A 69 -0.72 8.28 21.02
C ARG A 69 -1.25 8.92 19.76
N GLU A 70 -0.68 10.05 19.41
CA GLU A 70 -0.99 10.71 18.16
C GLU A 70 -0.74 9.78 16.97
N VAL A 71 -1.67 9.78 16.02
CA VAL A 71 -1.54 8.99 14.81
C VAL A 71 -0.52 9.66 13.91
N LYS A 72 0.71 9.13 13.90
CA LYS A 72 1.73 9.53 12.92
C LYS A 72 1.31 9.10 11.52
N ARG A 73 0.78 10.03 10.73
CA ARG A 73 0.40 9.80 9.33
C ARG A 73 1.63 9.96 8.43
N ARG A 74 1.71 9.13 7.39
CA ARG A 74 2.72 9.31 6.34
C ARG A 74 2.44 10.63 5.63
N ARG A 75 3.49 11.41 5.38
CA ARG A 75 3.37 12.65 4.61
C ARG A 75 2.97 12.32 3.17
N PRO A 76 1.98 13.00 2.58
CA PRO A 76 1.70 12.90 1.14
C PRO A 76 2.88 13.42 0.32
N ILE A 77 3.21 12.75 -0.78
CA ILE A 77 4.14 13.30 -1.78
C ILE A 77 3.42 14.46 -2.48
N SER A 78 4.04 15.63 -2.62
CA SER A 78 3.43 16.76 -3.34
C SER A 78 3.67 16.68 -4.85
N ILE A 79 2.99 17.52 -5.64
CA ILE A 79 3.25 17.59 -7.08
C ILE A 79 4.64 18.17 -7.39
N GLU A 80 5.15 19.08 -6.55
CA GLU A 80 6.51 19.62 -6.64
C GLU A 80 7.56 18.52 -6.39
N ASP A 81 7.30 17.64 -5.43
CA ASP A 81 8.13 16.47 -5.18
C ASP A 81 8.20 15.56 -6.42
N ILE A 82 7.05 15.31 -7.07
CA ILE A 82 6.98 14.55 -8.33
C ILE A 82 7.80 15.23 -9.42
N ARG A 83 7.62 16.54 -9.63
CA ARG A 83 8.37 17.31 -10.63
C ARG A 83 9.89 17.24 -10.39
N ARG A 84 10.32 17.27 -9.13
CA ARG A 84 11.74 17.09 -8.76
C ARG A 84 12.25 15.71 -9.17
N ILE A 85 11.52 14.65 -8.85
CA ILE A 85 11.87 13.26 -9.23
C ILE A 85 11.94 13.13 -10.76
N VAL A 86 10.98 13.71 -11.48
CA VAL A 86 10.96 13.68 -12.95
C VAL A 86 12.15 14.43 -13.54
N THR A 87 12.46 15.62 -13.02
CA THR A 87 13.59 16.43 -13.50
C THR A 87 14.92 15.68 -13.36
N ASP A 88 15.11 14.97 -12.26
CA ASP A 88 16.33 14.19 -11.97
C ASP A 88 16.42 12.91 -12.82
N LEU A 89 15.31 12.17 -12.98
CA LEU A 89 15.34 10.82 -13.57
C LEU A 89 14.95 10.74 -15.04
N ALA A 90 14.17 11.68 -15.57
CA ALA A 90 13.72 11.64 -16.97
C ALA A 90 14.87 11.63 -18.01
N PRO A 91 16.02 12.28 -17.75
CA PRO A 91 17.20 12.18 -18.63
C PRO A 91 17.96 10.86 -18.51
N SER A 92 17.75 10.07 -17.45
CA SER A 92 18.57 8.88 -17.17
C SER A 92 18.36 7.78 -18.22
N ALA A 93 19.47 7.21 -18.69
CA ALA A 93 19.47 6.04 -19.56
C ALA A 93 19.36 4.72 -18.78
N ALA A 94 19.57 4.72 -17.46
CA ALA A 94 19.58 3.51 -16.64
C ALA A 94 18.18 2.87 -16.60
N HIS A 95 18.15 1.53 -16.69
CA HIS A 95 16.88 0.78 -16.72
C HIS A 95 16.14 0.88 -15.39
N ASP A 96 16.85 0.73 -14.27
CA ASP A 96 16.27 0.82 -12.94
C ASP A 96 15.72 2.22 -12.61
N ASP A 97 16.28 3.28 -13.21
CA ASP A 97 15.75 4.65 -13.06
C ASP A 97 14.45 4.84 -13.85
N LYS A 98 14.40 4.33 -15.09
CA LYS A 98 13.16 4.30 -15.89
C LYS A 98 12.06 3.51 -15.19
N LEU A 99 12.41 2.33 -14.63
CA LEU A 99 11.49 1.52 -13.83
C LEU A 99 10.94 2.31 -12.64
N PHE A 100 11.84 2.89 -11.84
CA PHE A 100 11.45 3.60 -10.63
C PHE A 100 10.58 4.81 -10.95
N LEU A 101 10.96 5.60 -11.96
CA LEU A 101 10.19 6.77 -12.40
C LEU A 101 8.79 6.36 -12.90
N ALA A 102 8.70 5.31 -13.72
CA ALA A 102 7.43 4.77 -14.18
C ALA A 102 6.54 4.31 -13.01
N GLN A 103 7.10 3.62 -12.01
CA GLN A 103 6.36 3.18 -10.82
C GLN A 103 5.88 4.36 -9.96
N VAL A 104 6.73 5.37 -9.72
CA VAL A 104 6.37 6.55 -8.93
C VAL A 104 5.21 7.30 -9.59
N LEU A 105 5.30 7.57 -10.89
CA LEU A 105 4.27 8.31 -11.61
C LEU A 105 2.98 7.50 -11.73
N THR A 106 3.07 6.20 -12.05
CA THR A 106 1.90 5.31 -12.05
C THR A 106 1.24 5.29 -10.67
N GLY A 107 2.02 5.13 -9.60
CA GLY A 107 1.49 5.07 -8.24
C GLY A 107 0.85 6.36 -7.78
N PHE A 108 1.40 7.51 -8.19
CA PHE A 108 0.84 8.81 -7.87
C PHE A 108 -0.46 9.09 -8.65
N PHE A 109 -0.44 8.97 -9.98
CA PHE A 109 -1.57 9.35 -10.82
C PHE A 109 -2.71 8.33 -10.85
N ALA A 110 -2.42 7.05 -10.62
CA ALA A 110 -3.44 6.00 -10.49
C ALA A 110 -3.81 5.67 -9.02
N LEU A 111 -3.35 6.49 -8.05
CA LEU A 111 -3.66 6.33 -6.63
C LEU A 111 -3.30 4.94 -6.05
N MET A 112 -2.28 4.30 -6.62
CA MET A 112 -1.88 2.96 -6.22
C MET A 112 -1.07 2.99 -4.94
N ARG A 113 -1.22 1.95 -4.13
CA ARG A 113 -0.32 1.71 -3.01
C ARG A 113 1.00 1.19 -3.55
N SER A 114 2.12 1.55 -2.95
CA SER A 114 3.42 1.04 -3.42
C SER A 114 3.49 -0.50 -3.41
N GLY A 115 2.78 -1.15 -2.48
CA GLY A 115 2.69 -2.62 -2.39
C GLY A 115 1.97 -3.29 -3.56
N GLU A 116 1.28 -2.54 -4.41
CA GLU A 116 0.63 -3.01 -5.64
C GLU A 116 1.61 -2.93 -6.85
N LEU A 117 2.73 -2.23 -6.69
CA LEU A 117 3.75 -2.02 -7.73
C LEU A 117 5.02 -2.85 -7.50
N VAL A 118 5.19 -3.41 -6.30
CA VAL A 118 6.45 -4.03 -5.84
C VAL A 118 6.21 -5.38 -5.20
N TRP A 119 7.28 -6.17 -5.10
CA TRP A 119 7.29 -7.46 -4.43
C TRP A 119 7.52 -7.33 -2.92
N PRO A 120 6.79 -8.06 -2.07
CA PRO A 120 7.08 -8.08 -0.64
C PRO A 120 8.49 -8.62 -0.35
N ASP A 121 9.22 -7.99 0.58
CA ASP A 121 10.56 -8.48 0.99
C ASP A 121 10.49 -9.87 1.67
N SER A 122 9.39 -10.17 2.35
CA SER A 122 9.18 -11.44 3.03
C SER A 122 8.64 -12.49 2.08
N PHE A 123 9.40 -13.56 1.85
CA PHE A 123 9.02 -14.70 1.00
C PHE A 123 7.65 -15.28 1.35
N ALA A 124 7.30 -15.38 2.64
CA ALA A 124 5.99 -15.89 3.07
C ALA A 124 4.78 -15.04 2.61
N LYS A 125 5.02 -13.80 2.15
CA LYS A 125 3.99 -12.88 1.66
C LYS A 125 3.98 -12.75 0.14
N GLN A 126 4.95 -13.36 -0.54
CA GLN A 126 5.11 -13.31 -1.98
C GLN A 126 4.08 -14.24 -2.63
N ASP A 127 3.39 -13.74 -3.66
CA ASP A 127 2.32 -14.45 -4.36
C ASP A 127 2.25 -13.94 -5.80
N GLU A 128 2.64 -14.77 -6.76
CA GLU A 128 2.81 -14.37 -8.17
C GLU A 128 1.49 -13.91 -8.79
N ARG A 129 0.38 -14.41 -8.24
CA ARG A 129 -0.97 -14.01 -8.65
C ARG A 129 -1.25 -12.55 -8.36
N LYS A 130 -0.43 -11.87 -7.55
CA LYS A 130 -0.55 -10.43 -7.23
C LYS A 130 0.36 -9.54 -8.06
N LEU A 131 1.15 -10.11 -8.98
CA LEU A 131 2.01 -9.34 -9.87
C LEU A 131 1.21 -8.76 -11.04
N SER A 132 1.48 -7.49 -11.37
CA SER A 132 1.01 -6.92 -12.63
C SER A 132 1.73 -7.62 -13.79
N TRP A 133 0.99 -8.07 -14.79
CA TRP A 133 1.52 -8.82 -15.92
C TRP A 133 1.69 -7.94 -17.15
N ARG A 134 2.78 -8.15 -17.91
CA ARG A 134 3.06 -7.38 -19.13
C ARG A 134 2.00 -7.55 -20.21
N HIS A 135 1.43 -8.74 -20.37
CA HIS A 135 0.48 -9.04 -21.45
C HIS A 135 -0.87 -8.33 -21.27
N THR A 136 -1.18 -7.82 -20.08
CA THR A 136 -2.40 -7.04 -19.83
C THR A 136 -2.22 -5.56 -20.15
N VAL A 137 -0.98 -5.11 -20.39
CA VAL A 137 -0.67 -3.72 -20.72
C VAL A 137 -1.15 -3.38 -22.13
N ARG A 138 -1.90 -2.30 -22.24
CA ARG A 138 -2.25 -1.66 -23.51
C ARG A 138 -1.80 -0.21 -23.48
N VAL A 139 -1.27 0.25 -24.60
CA VAL A 139 -0.82 1.65 -24.77
C VAL A 139 -1.50 2.19 -26.01
N THR A 140 -2.04 3.39 -25.90
CA THR A 140 -2.60 4.20 -26.99
C THR A 140 -1.93 5.56 -26.97
N ASP A 141 -2.15 6.41 -27.96
CA ASP A 141 -1.48 7.73 -28.04
C ASP A 141 -1.72 8.65 -26.82
N ASN A 142 -2.80 8.40 -26.07
CA ASN A 142 -3.28 9.28 -25.00
C ASN A 142 -3.31 8.63 -23.61
N LEU A 143 -3.10 7.31 -23.50
CA LEU A 143 -3.12 6.62 -22.21
C LEU A 143 -2.39 5.28 -22.26
N TYR A 144 -2.04 4.78 -21.09
CA TYR A 144 -1.73 3.37 -20.90
C TYR A 144 -2.66 2.76 -19.85
N GLU A 145 -2.93 1.48 -19.99
CA GLU A 145 -3.70 0.70 -19.03
C GLU A 145 -3.10 -0.67 -18.80
N PHE A 146 -3.35 -1.26 -17.63
CA PHE A 146 -3.01 -2.65 -17.33
C PHE A 146 -3.92 -3.21 -16.24
N LEU A 147 -3.97 -4.53 -16.12
CA LEU A 147 -4.72 -5.19 -15.07
C LEU A 147 -3.86 -5.33 -13.81
N LEU A 148 -4.31 -4.72 -12.71
CA LEU A 148 -3.83 -5.01 -11.37
C LEU A 148 -4.58 -6.24 -10.85
N PRO A 149 -3.91 -7.36 -10.53
CA PRO A 149 -4.59 -8.51 -9.95
C PRO A 149 -5.15 -8.19 -8.56
N GLY A 150 -6.10 -9.01 -8.10
CA GLY A 150 -6.89 -8.76 -6.90
C GLY A 150 -6.10 -8.21 -5.71
N HIS A 151 -6.59 -7.08 -5.20
CA HIS A 151 -6.02 -6.36 -4.07
C HIS A 151 -6.85 -6.62 -2.80
N LYS A 152 -6.41 -6.14 -1.63
CA LYS A 152 -7.08 -6.43 -0.34
C LYS A 152 -8.56 -6.01 -0.25
N ALA A 153 -9.03 -5.12 -1.13
CA ALA A 153 -10.42 -4.69 -1.18
C ALA A 153 -11.20 -5.30 -2.35
N ASP A 154 -10.56 -6.15 -3.16
CA ASP A 154 -11.21 -6.92 -4.21
C ASP A 154 -11.84 -8.18 -3.61
N ARG A 155 -13.15 -8.10 -3.34
CA ARG A 155 -13.92 -9.19 -2.73
C ARG A 155 -14.19 -10.34 -3.71
N PHE A 156 -14.12 -10.08 -5.02
CA PHE A 156 -14.49 -11.02 -6.07
C PHE A 156 -13.29 -11.55 -6.86
N TYR A 157 -12.07 -11.06 -6.57
CA TYR A 157 -10.82 -11.43 -7.25
C TYR A 157 -10.82 -11.12 -8.76
N GLU A 158 -11.65 -10.16 -9.19
CA GLU A 158 -11.75 -9.75 -10.59
C GLU A 158 -10.56 -8.89 -11.04
N GLY A 159 -9.79 -8.37 -10.08
CA GLY A 159 -8.75 -7.38 -10.31
C GLY A 159 -9.32 -5.99 -10.54
N SER A 160 -8.46 -5.06 -10.91
CA SER A 160 -8.86 -3.69 -11.26
C SER A 160 -8.06 -3.22 -12.44
N ARG A 161 -8.74 -2.60 -13.42
CA ARG A 161 -8.06 -2.00 -14.56
C ARG A 161 -7.52 -0.64 -14.17
N ILE A 162 -6.21 -0.52 -14.19
CA ILE A 162 -5.49 0.73 -13.95
C ILE A 162 -5.41 1.45 -15.27
N VAL A 163 -5.87 2.70 -15.31
CA VAL A 163 -5.83 3.57 -16.49
C VAL A 163 -5.13 4.85 -16.10
N VAL A 164 -4.08 5.21 -16.82
CA VAL A 164 -3.33 6.45 -16.58
C VAL A 164 -3.27 7.23 -17.89
N GLN A 165 -3.82 8.45 -17.84
CA GLN A 165 -3.89 9.35 -18.98
C GLN A 165 -2.58 10.12 -19.14
N ARG A 166 -2.24 10.39 -20.40
CA ARG A 166 -1.19 11.34 -20.77
C ARG A 166 -1.59 12.74 -20.32
N LEU A 167 -0.62 13.47 -19.79
CA LEU A 167 -0.77 14.86 -19.40
C LEU A 167 0.05 15.76 -20.31
N ASP A 168 -0.42 16.99 -20.51
CA ASP A 168 0.37 18.06 -21.11
C ASP A 168 1.08 18.86 -20.00
N ALA A 169 2.00 18.19 -19.30
CA ALA A 169 2.72 18.73 -18.15
C ALA A 169 4.09 18.06 -17.96
N THR A 170 4.98 18.72 -17.20
CA THR A 170 6.31 18.19 -16.87
C THR A 170 6.22 16.83 -16.17
N GLU A 171 5.24 16.67 -15.30
CA GLU A 171 4.94 15.45 -14.55
C GLU A 171 4.19 14.36 -15.34
N ASP A 172 4.16 14.43 -16.68
CA ASP A 172 3.46 13.45 -17.52
C ASP A 172 3.88 11.99 -17.20
N PRO A 173 2.94 11.12 -16.79
CA PRO A 173 3.23 9.72 -16.53
C PRO A 173 3.44 8.89 -17.80
N TYR A 174 2.94 9.34 -18.96
CA TYR A 174 2.88 8.55 -20.18
C TYR A 174 4.26 8.34 -20.82
N SER A 175 5.02 9.42 -21.01
CA SER A 175 6.36 9.34 -21.63
C SER A 175 7.35 8.49 -20.81
N PRO A 176 7.46 8.64 -19.49
CA PRO A 176 8.30 7.75 -18.67
C PRO A 176 7.87 6.27 -18.70
N PHE A 177 6.56 6.00 -18.63
CA PHE A 177 6.06 4.62 -18.68
C PHE A 177 6.38 3.95 -20.02
N THR A 178 6.14 4.62 -21.14
CA THR A 178 6.42 4.07 -22.48
C THR A 178 7.91 3.87 -22.72
N LYS A 179 8.77 4.79 -22.25
CA LYS A 179 10.24 4.62 -22.26
C LYS A 179 10.68 3.41 -21.44
N TYR A 180 10.11 3.22 -20.26
CA TYR A 180 10.36 2.04 -19.43
C TYR A 180 9.92 0.76 -20.16
N LEU A 181 8.70 0.74 -20.70
CA LEU A 181 8.13 -0.43 -21.38
C LEU A 181 9.00 -0.86 -22.56
N ALA A 182 9.47 0.08 -23.38
CA ALA A 182 10.38 -0.20 -24.49
C ALA A 182 11.73 -0.78 -24.01
N ALA A 183 12.32 -0.22 -22.96
CA ALA A 183 13.56 -0.72 -22.38
C ALA A 183 13.39 -2.13 -21.79
N ARG A 184 12.27 -2.36 -21.07
CA ARG A 184 11.89 -3.65 -20.51
C ARG A 184 11.71 -4.70 -21.61
N ASP A 185 10.94 -4.42 -22.65
CA ASP A 185 10.63 -5.40 -23.70
C ASP A 185 11.85 -5.72 -24.56
N THR A 186 12.78 -4.77 -24.72
CA THR A 186 14.07 -5.00 -25.36
C THR A 186 14.93 -5.97 -24.55
N ARG A 187 14.98 -5.83 -23.22
CA ARG A 187 15.82 -6.64 -22.32
C ARG A 187 15.19 -7.99 -21.95
N PHE A 188 13.88 -8.03 -21.78
CA PHE A 188 13.16 -9.13 -21.14
C PHE A 188 11.93 -9.58 -21.95
N ARG A 189 12.14 -9.89 -23.23
CA ARG A 189 11.08 -10.26 -24.18
C ARG A 189 10.15 -11.37 -23.67
N PHE A 190 10.68 -12.37 -22.97
CA PHE A 190 9.93 -13.54 -22.54
C PHE A 190 9.57 -13.55 -21.05
N LYS A 191 9.92 -12.49 -20.30
CA LYS A 191 9.51 -12.38 -18.92
C LYS A 191 8.08 -11.85 -18.86
N PRO A 192 7.20 -12.47 -18.07
CA PRO A 192 5.78 -12.11 -18.06
C PRO A 192 5.44 -10.97 -17.09
N GLU A 193 6.29 -10.63 -16.11
CA GLU A 193 6.04 -9.62 -15.08
C GLU A 193 6.21 -8.20 -15.61
N LEU A 194 5.27 -7.29 -15.34
CA LEU A 194 5.35 -5.90 -15.83
C LEU A 194 6.56 -5.17 -15.26
N TRP A 195 6.75 -5.24 -13.94
CA TRP A 195 7.80 -4.50 -13.24
C TRP A 195 9.03 -5.38 -13.06
N LEU A 196 10.08 -5.10 -13.84
CA LEU A 196 11.36 -5.81 -13.84
C LEU A 196 12.52 -4.84 -13.74
N ARG A 197 13.43 -5.14 -12.83
CA ARG A 197 14.73 -4.49 -12.63
C ARG A 197 15.72 -4.89 -13.71
N GLU A 198 16.87 -4.22 -13.74
CA GLU A 198 17.97 -4.46 -14.67
C GLU A 198 18.53 -5.88 -14.60
N ASP A 199 18.45 -6.53 -13.43
CA ASP A 199 18.83 -7.93 -13.22
C ASP A 199 17.71 -8.94 -13.59
N GLY A 200 16.55 -8.47 -14.05
CA GLY A 200 15.40 -9.29 -14.40
C GLY A 200 14.58 -9.78 -13.21
N SER A 201 14.86 -9.29 -11.99
CA SER A 201 14.03 -9.53 -10.80
C SER A 201 12.89 -8.54 -10.70
N VAL A 202 11.80 -8.92 -10.01
CA VAL A 202 10.74 -7.98 -9.64
C VAL A 202 11.27 -7.06 -8.53
N PRO A 203 11.07 -5.73 -8.62
CA PRO A 203 11.52 -4.80 -7.59
C PRO A 203 10.85 -5.09 -6.24
N THR A 204 11.65 -5.22 -5.20
CA THR A 204 11.14 -5.41 -3.84
C THR A 204 10.69 -4.09 -3.20
N TYR A 205 9.89 -4.18 -2.14
CA TYR A 205 9.50 -3.01 -1.36
C TYR A 205 10.71 -2.27 -0.78
N SER A 206 11.74 -2.99 -0.28
CA SER A 206 12.98 -2.36 0.18
C SER A 206 13.73 -1.63 -0.92
N TRP A 207 13.83 -2.21 -2.13
CA TRP A 207 14.45 -1.56 -3.28
C TRP A 207 13.73 -0.25 -3.63
N PHE A 208 12.41 -0.31 -3.73
CA PHE A 208 11.58 0.86 -4.07
C PHE A 208 11.69 1.93 -2.99
N ARG A 209 11.59 1.54 -1.72
CA ARG A 209 11.68 2.46 -0.59
C ARG A 209 13.05 3.13 -0.51
N LYS A 210 14.14 2.40 -0.76
CA LYS A 210 15.50 2.97 -0.75
C LYS A 210 15.65 4.06 -1.81
N ARG A 211 15.16 3.80 -3.03
CA ARG A 211 15.15 4.80 -4.12
C ARG A 211 14.23 5.98 -3.84
N LEU A 212 13.07 5.76 -3.23
CA LEU A 212 12.20 6.86 -2.83
C LEU A 212 12.87 7.72 -1.76
N ALA A 213 13.44 7.12 -0.73
CA ALA A 213 14.07 7.82 0.37
C ALA A 213 15.28 8.69 -0.05
N SER A 214 15.98 8.36 -1.15
CA SER A 214 17.09 9.22 -1.62
C SER A 214 16.63 10.60 -2.09
N PHE A 215 15.35 10.77 -2.46
CA PHE A 215 14.77 12.08 -2.75
C PHE A 215 14.31 12.84 -1.50
N PHE A 216 14.28 12.17 -0.35
CA PHE A 216 13.77 12.70 0.92
C PHE A 216 14.67 12.30 2.10
N PRO A 217 15.97 12.67 2.08
CA PRO A 217 16.94 12.19 3.05
C PRO A 217 16.60 12.54 4.52
N ASP A 218 15.84 13.62 4.73
CA ASP A 218 15.46 14.12 6.06
C ASP A 218 13.96 13.92 6.40
N ASP A 219 13.20 13.17 5.57
CA ASP A 219 11.77 12.95 5.78
C ASP A 219 11.41 11.47 5.93
N ASP A 220 11.54 10.99 7.17
CA ASP A 220 11.15 9.64 7.59
C ASP A 220 9.64 9.37 7.49
N PHE A 221 8.81 10.39 7.23
CA PHE A 221 7.36 10.26 7.09
C PHE A 221 6.94 9.94 5.65
N ILE A 222 7.84 9.99 4.68
CA ILE A 222 7.61 9.45 3.34
C ILE A 222 7.69 7.92 3.38
N GLY A 223 6.79 7.24 2.66
CA GLY A 223 6.78 5.79 2.56
C GLY A 223 5.76 5.26 1.56
N GLY A 224 5.48 3.96 1.61
CA GLY A 224 4.66 3.28 0.60
C GLY A 224 3.21 3.77 0.45
N GLN A 225 2.69 4.54 1.41
CA GLN A 225 1.35 5.15 1.35
C GLN A 225 1.38 6.60 0.85
N SER A 226 2.56 7.22 0.75
CA SER A 226 2.71 8.63 0.43
C SER A 226 2.33 8.97 -1.01
N LEU A 227 2.50 8.02 -1.94
CA LEU A 227 2.09 8.19 -3.35
C LEU A 227 0.56 8.32 -3.48
N ARG A 228 -0.18 7.31 -3.00
CA ARG A 228 -1.65 7.33 -2.99
C ARG A 228 -2.19 8.55 -2.24
N ALA A 229 -1.63 8.86 -1.07
CA ALA A 229 -2.06 10.04 -0.32
C ALA A 229 -1.78 11.34 -1.09
N GLY A 230 -0.62 11.45 -1.75
CA GLY A 230 -0.23 12.59 -2.57
C GLY A 230 -1.14 12.79 -3.77
N GLY A 231 -1.38 11.74 -4.55
CA GLY A 231 -2.28 11.78 -5.70
C GLY A 231 -3.71 12.13 -5.30
N ALA A 232 -4.21 11.58 -4.18
CA ALA A 232 -5.56 11.88 -3.67
C ALA A 232 -5.68 13.36 -3.26
N THR A 233 -4.68 13.89 -2.54
CA THR A 233 -4.62 15.33 -2.21
C THR A 233 -4.60 16.17 -3.46
N ARG A 234 -3.81 15.79 -4.48
CA ARG A 234 -3.72 16.54 -5.73
C ARG A 234 -5.05 16.57 -6.49
N LEU A 235 -5.79 15.46 -6.51
CA LEU A 235 -7.13 15.43 -7.12
C LEU A 235 -8.09 16.34 -6.36
N ALA A 236 -8.04 16.35 -5.03
CA ALA A 236 -8.85 17.27 -4.22
C ALA A 236 -8.49 18.74 -4.48
N GLU A 237 -7.20 19.08 -4.60
CA GLU A 237 -6.75 20.43 -4.98
C GLU A 237 -7.24 20.86 -6.36
N LEU A 238 -7.41 19.91 -7.29
CA LEU A 238 -7.96 20.14 -8.63
C LEU A 238 -9.50 20.19 -8.64
N GLY A 239 -10.16 20.06 -7.49
CA GLY A 239 -11.61 20.12 -7.36
C GLY A 239 -12.34 18.82 -7.74
N ALA A 240 -11.65 17.68 -7.77
CA ALA A 240 -12.31 16.39 -7.91
C ALA A 240 -13.20 16.11 -6.69
N SER A 241 -14.39 15.56 -6.94
CA SER A 241 -15.33 15.19 -5.88
C SER A 241 -14.89 13.93 -5.13
N ASP A 242 -15.26 13.83 -3.86
CA ASP A 242 -14.83 12.74 -2.97
C ASP A 242 -15.19 11.34 -3.50
N ASP A 243 -16.32 11.20 -4.21
CA ASP A 243 -16.76 9.95 -4.83
C ASP A 243 -15.82 9.46 -5.95
N ARG A 244 -15.01 10.36 -6.53
CA ARG A 244 -14.04 10.04 -7.60
C ARG A 244 -12.63 9.78 -7.07
N ILE A 245 -12.37 10.00 -5.78
CA ILE A 245 -11.05 9.85 -5.14
C ILE A 245 -10.94 8.52 -4.35
N GLN A 246 -12.07 7.90 -3.95
CA GLN A 246 -12.11 6.75 -3.04
C GLN A 246 -11.62 5.42 -3.63
#